data_AF-A0A358M9B5-F1
#
_entry.id   AF-A0A358M9B5-F1
#
_cell.length_a   1.000
_cell.length_b   1.000
_cell.length_c   1.000
_cell.angle_alpha   90.00
_cell.angle_beta   90.00
_cell.angle_gamma   90.00
#
_symmetry.space_group_name_H-M   'P 1'
#
loop_
_entity.id
_entity.type
_entity.pdbx_description
1 polymer ?
#
loop_
_entity_poly.entity_id
_entity_poly.type
_entity_poly.pdbx_seq_one_letter_code
_entity_poly.pdbx_strand_id
1 'polypeptide(L)' 'MSMVSEKFGSMVFDDSVMRERLPKETYKAMRKTMQDGKKLDISVANVVANAMKDWAIEKGATHFTHWFQPMTG' A
#
# COMPACT_ATOMS: atom_id res chain seq x y z
N MET A 1 4.08 25.66 10.44
CA MET A 1 3.29 24.84 9.49
C MET A 1 2.08 24.30 10.24
N SER A 2 0.90 24.21 9.63
CA SER A 2 -0.28 23.69 10.31
C SER A 2 -0.13 22.18 10.53
N MET A 3 -0.23 21.70 11.77
CA MET A 3 -0.13 20.27 12.12
C MET A 3 -1.04 19.32 11.30
N VAL A 4 -2.07 19.87 10.65
CA VAL A 4 -2.99 19.11 9.79
C VAL A 4 -2.28 18.51 8.58
N SER A 5 -1.39 19.26 7.91
CA SER A 5 -0.68 18.78 6.72
C SER A 5 0.31 17.66 7.04
N GLU A 6 0.87 17.66 8.26
CA GLU A 6 1.80 16.63 8.72
C GLU A 6 1.09 15.34 9.14
N LYS A 7 -0.14 15.44 9.67
CA LYS A 7 -0.91 14.27 10.12
C LYS A 7 -1.72 13.61 9.02
N PHE A 8 -2.23 14.40 8.07
CA PHE A 8 -3.04 13.88 6.98
C PHE A 8 -2.26 12.86 6.14
N GLY A 9 -2.84 11.68 5.88
CA GLY A 9 -2.20 10.62 5.09
C GLY A 9 -1.00 9.92 5.75
N SER A 10 -0.56 10.36 6.93
CA SER A 10 0.65 9.84 7.60
C SER A 10 0.61 8.34 7.95
N MET A 11 -0.57 7.74 7.99
CA MET A 11 -0.80 6.32 8.25
C MET A 11 -1.43 5.62 7.05
N VAL A 12 -1.14 6.09 5.84
CA VAL A 12 -1.59 5.48 4.57
C VAL A 12 -0.38 5.05 3.76
N PHE A 13 -0.40 3.80 3.26
CA PHE A 13 0.59 3.31 2.31
C PHE A 13 0.24 3.80 0.90
N ASP A 14 0.51 5.09 0.65
CA ASP A 14 0.11 5.79 -0.57
C ASP A 14 1.12 5.67 -1.73
N ASP A 15 0.90 6.41 -2.82
CA ASP A 15 1.80 6.40 -3.98
C ASP A 15 3.23 6.85 -3.66
N SER A 16 3.38 7.82 -2.76
CA SER A 16 4.68 8.36 -2.37
C SER A 16 5.45 7.30 -1.58
N VAL A 17 4.79 6.67 -0.60
CA VAL A 17 5.36 5.58 0.18
C VAL A 17 5.71 4.39 -0.72
N MET A 18 4.81 4.02 -1.65
CA MET A 18 5.07 2.96 -2.62
C MET A 18 6.30 3.26 -3.48
N ARG A 19 6.46 4.49 -3.95
CA ARG A 19 7.62 4.89 -4.79
C ARG A 19 8.93 4.83 -4.01
N GLU A 20 8.91 5.17 -2.72
CA GLU A 20 10.07 5.14 -1.85
C GLU A 20 10.48 3.71 -1.48
N ARG A 21 9.50 2.84 -1.19
CA ARG A 21 9.73 1.52 -0.58
C ARG A 21 9.84 0.39 -1.60
N LEU A 22 9.20 0.50 -2.77
CA LEU A 22 9.14 -0.59 -3.74
C LEU A 22 10.30 -0.51 -4.76
N PRO A 23 10.80 -1.67 -5.23
CA PRO A 23 11.67 -1.71 -6.39
C PRO A 23 11.02 -1.02 -7.60
N LYS A 24 11.82 -0.32 -8.39
CA LYS A 24 11.35 0.48 -9.54
C LYS A 24 10.41 -0.29 -10.47
N GLU A 25 10.74 -1.53 -10.78
CA GLU A 25 9.95 -2.37 -11.68
C GLU A 25 8.65 -2.85 -11.02
N THR A 26 8.67 -3.19 -9.73
CA THR A 26 7.47 -3.52 -8.94
C THR A 26 6.52 -2.33 -8.85
N TYR A 27 7.04 -1.13 -8.55
CA TYR A 27 6.23 0.10 -8.50
C TYR A 27 5.54 0.37 -9.84
N LYS A 28 6.29 0.31 -10.94
CA LYS A 28 5.73 0.48 -12.30
C LYS A 28 4.66 -0.57 -12.61
N ALA A 29 4.93 -1.84 -12.30
CA ALA A 29 3.98 -2.93 -12.55
C ALA A 29 2.70 -2.76 -11.74
N MET A 30 2.80 -2.39 -10.46
CA MET A 30 1.66 -2.10 -9.60
C MET A 30 0.84 -0.93 -10.14
N ARG A 31 1.49 0.20 -10.46
CA ARG A 31 0.84 1.38 -11.04
C ARG A 31 0.11 1.08 -12.34
N LYS A 32 0.76 0.34 -13.24
CA LYS A 32 0.15 -0.07 -14.51
C LYS A 32 -1.05 -0.98 -14.29
N THR A 33 -0.96 -1.91 -13.34
CA THR A 33 -2.09 -2.80 -13.00
C THR A 33 -3.30 -2.01 -12.50
N MET A 34 -3.07 -1.02 -11.62
CA MET A 34 -4.13 -0.14 -11.10
C MET A 34 -4.76 0.72 -12.21
N GLN A 35 -3.96 1.24 -13.14
CA GLN A 35 -4.43 2.09 -14.24
C GLN A 35 -5.19 1.30 -15.31
N ASP A 36 -4.70 0.11 -15.66
CA ASP A 36 -5.26 -0.73 -16.72
C ASP A 36 -6.43 -1.62 -16.24
N GLY A 37 -6.69 -1.67 -14.93
CA GLY A 37 -7.70 -2.58 -14.35
C GLY A 37 -7.36 -4.06 -14.54
N LYS A 38 -6.08 -4.41 -14.61
CA LYS A 38 -5.60 -5.77 -14.89
C LYS A 38 -5.53 -6.61 -13.61
N LYS A 39 -5.45 -7.93 -13.78
CA LYS A 39 -5.12 -8.84 -12.68
C LYS A 39 -3.70 -8.52 -12.18
N LEU A 40 -3.57 -8.43 -10.87
CA LEU A 40 -2.27 -8.27 -10.21
C LEU A 40 -1.47 -9.57 -10.30
N ASP A 41 -0.25 -9.46 -10.81
CA ASP A 41 0.68 -10.57 -10.84
C ASP A 41 1.10 -10.97 -9.41
N ILE A 42 1.12 -12.26 -9.12
CA ILE A 42 1.38 -12.78 -7.77
C ILE A 42 2.80 -12.44 -7.28
N SER A 43 3.79 -12.38 -8.18
CA SER A 43 5.16 -12.00 -7.82
C SER A 43 5.22 -10.53 -7.39
N VAL A 44 4.52 -9.65 -8.11
CA VAL A 44 4.38 -8.23 -7.75
C VAL A 44 3.64 -8.10 -6.42
N ALA A 45 2.55 -8.84 -6.24
CA ALA A 45 1.76 -8.83 -5.01
C ALA A 45 2.59 -9.22 -3.78
N ASN A 46 3.42 -10.26 -3.88
CA ASN A 46 4.27 -10.73 -2.79
C ASN A 46 5.32 -9.68 -2.38
N VAL A 47 5.90 -8.95 -3.34
CA VAL A 47 6.86 -7.87 -3.04
C VAL A 47 6.14 -6.70 -2.36
N VAL A 48 4.97 -6.31 -2.88
CA VAL A 48 4.16 -5.23 -2.29
C VAL A 48 3.71 -5.59 -0.88
N ALA A 49 3.25 -6.82 -0.65
CA ALA A 49 2.79 -7.28 0.66
C ALA A 49 3.91 -7.25 1.70
N ASN A 50 5.13 -7.66 1.35
CA ASN A 50 6.26 -7.57 2.26
C ASN A 50 6.62 -6.12 2.60
N ALA A 51 6.74 -5.25 1.59
CA ALA A 51 7.04 -3.83 1.83
C ALA A 51 5.96 -3.13 2.66
N MET A 52 4.68 -3.45 2.41
CA MET A 52 3.55 -2.91 3.17
C MET A 52 3.54 -3.39 4.62
N LYS A 53 3.84 -4.68 4.84
CA LYS A 53 3.97 -5.26 6.19
C LYS A 53 5.08 -4.58 6.97
N ASP A 54 6.27 -4.45 6.38
CA ASP A 54 7.42 -3.84 7.06
C ASP A 54 7.14 -2.37 7.41
N TRP A 55 6.55 -1.61 6.48
CA TRP A 55 6.09 -0.24 6.74
C TRP A 55 5.04 -0.15 7.85
N ALA A 56 4.10 -1.10 7.91
CA ALA A 56 3.07 -1.11 8.93
C ALA A 56 3.65 -1.46 10.31
N ILE A 57 4.60 -2.40 10.38
CA ILE A 57 5.32 -2.77 11.60
C ILE A 57 6.11 -1.58 12.15
N GLU A 58 6.80 -0.82 11.29
CA GLU A 58 7.50 0.42 11.69
C GLU A 58 6.55 1.45 12.33
N LYS A 59 5.26 1.39 11.97
CA LYS A 59 4.19 2.22 12.53
C LYS A 59 3.47 1.58 13.72
N GLY A 60 3.97 0.45 14.22
CA GLY A 60 3.45 -0.24 15.40
C GLY A 60 2.27 -1.19 15.12
N ALA A 61 1.97 -1.50 13.86
CA ALA A 61 0.95 -2.48 13.52
C ALA A 61 1.39 -3.91 13.89
N THR A 62 0.46 -4.69 14.46
CA THR A 62 0.70 -6.08 14.89
C THR A 62 -0.21 -7.10 14.20
N HIS A 63 -1.28 -6.63 13.55
CA HIS A 63 -2.29 -7.45 12.90
C HIS A 63 -2.63 -6.85 11.53
N PHE A 64 -3.12 -7.69 10.63
CA PHE A 64 -3.73 -7.26 9.38
C PHE A 64 -5.16 -7.80 9.30
N THR A 65 -5.98 -7.14 8.49
CA THR A 65 -7.33 -7.60 8.19
C THR A 65 -7.71 -7.21 6.76
N HIS A 66 -8.58 -8.00 6.14
CA HIS A 66 -9.23 -7.59 4.89
C HIS A 66 -10.39 -6.67 5.25
N TRP A 67 -10.20 -5.37 5.05
CA TRP A 67 -11.27 -4.38 5.26
C TRP A 67 -12.13 -4.28 4.00
N PHE A 68 -13.40 -4.63 4.12
CA PHE A 68 -14.39 -4.54 3.06
C PHE A 68 -15.79 -4.29 3.66
N GLN A 69 -16.68 -3.69 2.88
CA GLN A 69 -18.08 -3.52 3.24
C GLN A 69 -18.91 -4.67 2.63
N PRO A 70 -19.43 -5.63 3.42
CA PRO A 70 -20.26 -6.70 2.88
C PRO A 70 -21.61 -6.18 2.42
N MET A 71 -22.18 -6.82 1.39
CA MET A 71 -23.55 -6.53 0.91
C MET A 71 -24.64 -7.30 1.68
N THR A 72 -24.24 -8.21 2.56
CA THR A 72 -25.13 -8.96 3.46
C THR A 72 -24.66 -8.75 4.89
N GLY A 73 -25.53 -8.21 5.72
CA GLY A 73 -25.37 -8.06 7.16
C GLY A 73 -26.35 -8.95 7.90
#